data_AF-A0A9P7V4J6-F1
#
_entry.id   AF-A0A9P7V4J6-F1
#
_cell.length_a   1.000
_cell.length_b   1.000
_cell.length_c   1.000
_cell.angle_alpha   90.00
_cell.angle_beta   90.00
_cell.angle_gamma   90.00
#
_symmetry.space_group_name_H-M   'P 1'
#
loop_
_entity.id
_entity.type
_entity.pdbx_description
1 polymer ?
#
loop_
_entity_poly.entity_id
_entity_poly.type
_entity_poly.pdbx_seq_one_letter_code
_entity_poly.pdbx_strand_id
1 'polypeptide(L)'
;MFPFFLFHYLFLFLFFDVSAQGPPLPSTNLTKDRSYEEKVSTARGAIDIEVTVTTDTNGTLSFYDNFLVQGLPTLYSQMAELDTITRNTTYREILQDQLPQAAAELVSSDLVRFFLYDSDSKANFQLHDNRVHGYAATKAYIAYRDDHFLTLAQQLWEFGKAYCISDEDIEAKQNAKKTSSLRTECDGKSLVGGVFLACSP
;
A
#
# COMPACT_ATOMS: atom_id res chain seq x y z
N MET A 1 6.81 -26.13 -14.85
CA MET A 1 6.21 -25.54 -13.64
C MET A 1 6.95 -24.25 -13.30
N PHE A 2 6.89 -23.29 -14.23
CA PHE A 2 7.63 -22.01 -14.23
C PHE A 2 6.89 -20.82 -14.90
N PRO A 3 5.63 -20.91 -15.43
CA PRO A 3 5.05 -19.78 -16.15
C PRO A 3 4.30 -18.75 -15.27
N PHE A 4 4.04 -19.05 -13.99
CA PHE A 4 3.26 -18.14 -13.12
C PHE A 4 4.05 -16.91 -12.65
N PHE A 5 5.37 -16.99 -12.56
CA PHE A 5 6.22 -15.91 -12.05
C PHE A 5 6.36 -14.71 -13.00
N LEU A 6 6.23 -14.91 -14.31
CA LEU A 6 6.28 -13.80 -15.28
C LEU A 6 4.95 -13.01 -15.35
N PHE A 7 3.86 -13.63 -14.90
CA PHE A 7 2.51 -13.11 -15.05
C PHE A 7 2.19 -11.99 -14.06
N HIS A 8 2.64 -12.14 -12.82
CA HIS A 8 2.46 -11.13 -11.77
C HIS A 8 3.38 -9.91 -11.92
N TYR A 9 4.59 -10.11 -12.46
CA TYR A 9 5.53 -9.01 -12.71
C TYR A 9 5.06 -8.06 -13.81
N LEU A 10 4.32 -8.56 -14.82
CA LEU A 10 3.70 -7.69 -15.82
C LEU A 10 2.51 -6.91 -15.21
N PHE A 11 1.66 -7.52 -14.40
CA PHE A 11 0.41 -6.89 -13.95
C PHE A 11 0.61 -5.55 -13.19
N LEU A 12 1.71 -5.40 -12.44
CA LEU A 12 2.05 -4.15 -11.74
C LEU A 12 2.68 -3.07 -12.63
N PHE A 13 3.42 -3.45 -13.69
CA PHE A 13 3.89 -2.45 -14.67
C PHE A 13 2.78 -1.98 -15.59
N LEU A 14 1.72 -2.78 -15.75
CA LEU A 14 0.66 -2.49 -16.70
C LEU A 14 -0.45 -1.56 -16.17
N PHE A 15 -0.37 -1.11 -14.92
CA PHE A 15 -1.09 0.10 -14.49
C PHE A 15 -0.36 1.40 -14.88
N PHE A 16 0.84 1.29 -15.46
CA PHE A 16 1.43 2.31 -16.34
C PHE A 16 1.36 1.96 -17.84
N ASP A 17 1.08 0.73 -18.24
CA ASP A 17 0.80 0.37 -19.63
C ASP A 17 -0.01 -0.91 -19.74
N VAL A 18 -1.30 -0.87 -19.99
CA VAL A 18 -2.17 -2.06 -20.04
C VAL A 18 -1.64 -3.21 -20.93
N SER A 19 -1.77 -4.46 -20.43
CA SER A 19 -1.82 -5.78 -21.12
C SER A 19 -0.61 -6.75 -21.11
N ALA A 20 -0.85 -7.95 -20.51
CA ALA A 20 -0.53 -9.31 -20.98
C ALA A 20 -0.51 -10.28 -19.76
N GLN A 21 -1.18 -11.44 -19.69
CA GLN A 21 -1.76 -12.27 -20.76
C GLN A 21 -2.78 -13.35 -20.26
N GLY A 22 -4.02 -13.02 -19.89
CA GLY A 22 -5.09 -14.02 -19.65
C GLY A 22 -6.19 -13.51 -18.71
N PRO A 23 -7.30 -14.26 -18.54
CA PRO A 23 -8.55 -14.28 -19.38
C PRO A 23 -8.66 -13.22 -20.51
N PRO A 24 -9.70 -13.21 -21.37
CA PRO A 24 -9.84 -12.19 -22.40
C PRO A 24 -9.93 -10.81 -21.73
N LEU A 25 -8.82 -10.07 -21.80
CA LEU A 25 -8.75 -8.69 -21.35
C LEU A 25 -9.83 -7.90 -22.11
N PRO A 26 -10.65 -7.08 -21.42
CA PRO A 26 -11.50 -6.11 -22.10
C PRO A 26 -10.60 -5.29 -23.03
N SER A 27 -11.02 -5.13 -24.29
CA SER A 27 -10.16 -4.83 -25.45
C SER A 27 -8.96 -3.93 -25.13
N THR A 28 -7.78 -4.18 -25.71
CA THR A 28 -6.60 -3.32 -25.53
C THR A 28 -6.73 -1.94 -26.20
N ASN A 29 -7.90 -1.64 -26.77
CA ASN A 29 -8.17 -0.38 -27.44
C ASN A 29 -8.61 0.68 -26.43
N LEU A 30 -7.76 1.03 -25.46
CA LEU A 30 -7.98 2.15 -24.53
C LEU A 30 -7.76 3.48 -25.26
N THR A 31 -8.45 3.66 -26.37
CA THR A 31 -8.49 4.94 -27.07
C THR A 31 -9.23 5.95 -26.19
N LYS A 32 -8.88 7.22 -26.37
CA LYS A 32 -9.52 8.38 -25.73
C LYS A 32 -11.05 8.41 -25.95
N ASP A 33 -11.53 7.65 -26.94
CA ASP A 33 -12.89 7.65 -27.47
C ASP A 33 -13.89 6.74 -26.74
N ARG A 34 -13.48 5.96 -25.73
CA ARG A 34 -14.43 5.15 -24.94
C ARG A 34 -15.38 6.02 -24.13
N SER A 35 -16.64 5.56 -24.02
CA SER A 35 -17.62 6.21 -23.14
C SER A 35 -17.22 6.11 -21.67
N TYR A 36 -17.82 6.95 -20.83
CA TYR A 36 -17.62 6.89 -19.39
C TYR A 36 -18.10 5.55 -18.83
N GLU A 37 -19.25 5.08 -19.30
CA GLU A 37 -19.89 3.84 -18.88
C GLU A 37 -19.05 2.61 -19.24
N GLU A 38 -18.43 2.60 -20.42
CA GLU A 38 -17.52 1.52 -20.83
C GLU A 38 -16.28 1.46 -19.95
N LYS A 39 -15.71 2.62 -19.60
CA LYS A 39 -14.54 2.71 -18.70
C LYS A 39 -14.87 2.21 -17.31
N VAL A 40 -16.01 2.65 -16.75
CA VAL A 40 -16.50 2.19 -15.43
C VAL A 40 -16.78 0.70 -15.44
N SER A 41 -17.48 0.18 -16.45
CA SER A 41 -17.78 -1.24 -16.59
C SER A 41 -16.51 -2.09 -16.69
N THR A 42 -15.53 -1.62 -17.46
CA THR A 42 -14.21 -2.28 -17.59
C THR A 42 -13.47 -2.31 -16.26
N ALA A 43 -13.38 -1.17 -15.56
CA ALA A 43 -12.67 -1.07 -14.28
C ALA A 43 -13.33 -1.93 -13.21
N ARG A 44 -14.67 -1.91 -13.14
CA ARG A 44 -15.45 -2.75 -12.22
C ARG A 44 -15.20 -4.23 -12.49
N GLY A 45 -15.31 -4.66 -13.75
CA GLY A 45 -15.08 -6.05 -14.12
C GLY A 45 -13.66 -6.53 -13.78
N ALA A 46 -12.65 -5.66 -13.91
CA ALA A 46 -11.29 -6.00 -13.52
C ALA A 46 -11.15 -6.17 -11.98
N ILE A 47 -11.71 -5.26 -11.20
CA ILE A 47 -11.71 -5.36 -9.73
C ILE A 47 -12.47 -6.61 -9.27
N ASP A 48 -13.64 -6.90 -9.84
CA ASP A 48 -14.46 -8.06 -9.48
C ASP A 48 -13.74 -9.38 -9.78
N ILE A 49 -13.00 -9.45 -10.90
CA ILE A 49 -12.15 -10.60 -11.23
C ILE A 49 -11.04 -10.74 -10.19
N GLU A 50 -10.32 -9.66 -9.86
CA GLU A 50 -9.22 -9.70 -8.90
C GLU A 50 -9.72 -10.15 -7.52
N VAL A 51 -10.84 -9.60 -7.04
CA VAL A 51 -11.52 -10.04 -5.81
C VAL A 51 -11.78 -11.54 -5.86
N THR A 52 -12.37 -12.03 -6.95
CA THR A 52 -12.71 -13.45 -7.09
C THR A 52 -11.47 -14.35 -7.06
N VAL A 53 -10.37 -13.92 -7.69
CA VAL A 53 -9.12 -14.70 -7.78
C VAL A 53 -8.31 -14.67 -6.49
N THR A 54 -8.42 -13.59 -5.72
CA THR A 54 -7.68 -13.37 -4.46
C THR A 54 -8.46 -13.78 -3.22
N THR A 55 -9.75 -14.06 -3.34
CA THR A 55 -10.55 -14.58 -2.22
C THR A 55 -10.25 -16.06 -2.02
N ASP A 56 -9.80 -16.42 -0.81
CA ASP A 56 -9.52 -17.80 -0.43
C ASP A 56 -10.82 -18.59 -0.16
N THR A 57 -10.68 -19.86 0.20
CA THR A 57 -11.83 -20.73 0.50
C THR A 57 -12.64 -20.29 1.73
N ASN A 58 -12.09 -19.42 2.58
CA ASN A 58 -12.73 -18.88 3.77
C ASN A 58 -13.42 -17.54 3.50
N GLY A 59 -13.30 -16.98 2.30
CA GLY A 59 -13.84 -15.66 1.97
C GLY A 59 -12.88 -14.51 2.30
N THR A 60 -11.63 -14.79 2.66
CA THR A 60 -10.62 -13.80 3.00
C THR A 60 -9.77 -13.46 1.78
N LEU A 61 -9.55 -12.17 1.54
CA LEU A 61 -8.67 -11.73 0.47
C LEU A 61 -7.21 -11.99 0.86
N SER A 62 -6.50 -12.80 0.07
CA SER A 62 -5.10 -13.15 0.28
C SER A 62 -4.35 -13.29 -1.04
N PHE A 63 -3.11 -12.79 -1.10
CA PHE A 63 -2.19 -13.16 -2.19
C PHE A 63 -1.35 -14.35 -1.75
N TYR A 64 -1.32 -15.40 -2.59
CA TYR A 64 -0.54 -16.62 -2.35
C TYR A 64 0.98 -16.39 -2.33
N ASP A 65 1.47 -15.21 -2.74
CA ASP A 65 2.88 -14.88 -2.81
C ASP A 65 3.18 -13.63 -1.98
N ASN A 66 3.85 -13.81 -0.85
CA ASN A 66 4.30 -12.76 0.08
C ASN A 66 5.22 -11.72 -0.58
N PHE A 67 5.61 -11.92 -1.85
CA PHE A 67 6.41 -10.98 -2.61
C PHE A 67 5.65 -9.71 -3.04
N LEU A 68 4.31 -9.74 -3.03
CA LEU A 68 3.45 -8.60 -3.38
C LEU A 68 2.76 -8.01 -2.16
N VAL A 69 3.54 -7.62 -1.13
CA VAL A 69 3.01 -7.01 0.10
C VAL A 69 2.14 -5.75 -0.17
N GLN A 70 2.27 -5.16 -1.37
CA GLN A 70 1.46 -4.03 -1.85
C GLN A 70 0.17 -4.40 -2.60
N GLY A 71 -0.03 -5.68 -2.94
CA GLY A 71 -1.16 -6.13 -3.76
C GLY A 71 -2.51 -5.82 -3.14
N LEU A 72 -2.75 -6.29 -1.90
CA LEU A 72 -4.03 -6.09 -1.20
C LEU A 72 -4.34 -4.61 -0.95
N PRO A 73 -3.41 -3.82 -0.40
CA PRO A 73 -3.66 -2.40 -0.18
C PRO A 73 -3.97 -1.62 -1.45
N THR A 74 -3.30 -2.00 -2.55
CA THR A 74 -3.56 -1.38 -3.85
C THR A 74 -4.96 -1.71 -4.32
N LEU A 75 -5.36 -2.99 -4.27
CA LEU A 75 -6.72 -3.43 -4.60
C LEU A 75 -7.77 -2.70 -3.75
N TYR A 76 -7.53 -2.59 -2.44
CA TYR A 76 -8.43 -1.85 -1.55
C TYR A 76 -8.57 -0.37 -1.93
N SER A 77 -7.46 0.27 -2.31
CA SER A 77 -7.49 1.66 -2.75
C SER A 77 -8.27 1.83 -4.07
N GLN A 78 -8.13 0.89 -5.02
CA GLN A 78 -8.83 0.89 -6.30
C GLN A 78 -10.34 0.70 -6.12
N MET A 79 -10.75 -0.21 -5.23
CA MET A 79 -12.16 -0.39 -4.83
C MET A 79 -12.78 0.93 -4.36
N ALA A 80 -12.15 1.58 -3.39
CA ALA A 80 -12.63 2.83 -2.82
C ALA A 80 -12.61 3.98 -3.84
N GLU A 81 -11.60 4.06 -4.71
CA GLU A 81 -11.50 5.05 -5.77
C GLU A 81 -12.60 4.88 -6.82
N LEU A 82 -12.88 3.65 -7.25
CA LEU A 82 -13.96 3.39 -8.20
C LEU A 82 -15.32 3.76 -7.61
N ASP A 83 -15.58 3.40 -6.34
CA ASP A 83 -16.79 3.79 -5.63
C ASP A 83 -16.90 5.31 -5.46
N THR A 84 -15.78 6.01 -5.20
CA THR A 84 -15.74 7.48 -5.13
C THR A 84 -16.12 8.10 -6.47
N ILE A 85 -15.52 7.65 -7.57
CA ILE A 85 -15.74 8.20 -8.92
C ILE A 85 -17.17 7.92 -9.39
N THR A 86 -17.67 6.72 -9.11
CA THR A 86 -19.02 6.29 -9.53
C THR A 86 -20.13 6.70 -8.56
N ARG A 87 -19.77 7.27 -7.39
CA ARG A 87 -20.67 7.60 -6.29
C ARG A 87 -21.54 6.42 -5.85
N ASN A 88 -20.92 5.25 -5.74
CA ASN A 88 -21.56 4.03 -5.27
C ASN A 88 -20.84 3.47 -4.04
N THR A 89 -21.38 2.39 -3.48
CA THR A 89 -20.81 1.71 -2.32
C THR A 89 -20.64 0.21 -2.56
N THR A 90 -20.32 -0.19 -3.80
CA THR A 90 -20.24 -1.60 -4.21
C THR A 90 -19.25 -2.38 -3.35
N TYR A 91 -18.12 -1.78 -2.99
CA TYR A 91 -17.03 -2.47 -2.29
C TYR A 91 -16.95 -2.13 -0.80
N ARG A 92 -17.90 -1.35 -0.29
CA ARG A 92 -17.84 -0.86 1.10
C ARG A 92 -17.77 -2.00 2.11
N GLU A 93 -18.62 -3.02 1.97
CA GLU A 93 -18.68 -4.15 2.92
C GLU A 93 -17.37 -4.94 2.93
N ILE A 94 -16.82 -5.23 1.75
CA ILE A 94 -15.51 -5.89 1.61
C ILE A 94 -14.43 -5.09 2.33
N LEU A 95 -14.39 -3.77 2.11
CA LEU A 95 -13.40 -2.90 2.74
C LEU A 95 -13.60 -2.77 4.25
N GLN A 96 -14.83 -2.74 4.75
CA GLN A 96 -15.11 -2.69 6.18
C GLN A 96 -14.64 -3.95 6.90
N ASP A 97 -14.77 -5.11 6.25
CA ASP A 97 -14.39 -6.38 6.85
C ASP A 97 -12.88 -6.66 6.73
N GLN A 98 -12.32 -6.52 5.53
CA GLN A 98 -11.00 -7.07 5.19
C GLN A 98 -9.84 -6.10 5.46
N LEU A 99 -10.05 -4.78 5.26
CA LEU A 99 -8.99 -3.79 5.40
C LEU A 99 -8.47 -3.64 6.84
N PRO A 100 -9.32 -3.64 7.90
CA PRO A 100 -8.85 -3.64 9.28
C PRO A 100 -8.08 -4.90 9.67
N GLN A 101 -8.48 -6.07 9.15
CA GLN A 101 -7.80 -7.34 9.41
C GLN A 101 -6.37 -7.31 8.84
N ALA A 102 -6.23 -6.92 7.57
CA ALA A 102 -4.93 -6.76 6.93
C ALA A 102 -4.04 -5.72 7.64
N ALA A 103 -4.62 -4.60 8.11
CA ALA A 103 -3.89 -3.60 8.88
C ALA A 103 -3.46 -4.11 10.27
N ALA A 104 -4.29 -4.92 10.94
CA ALA A 104 -3.97 -5.47 12.26
C ALA A 104 -2.81 -6.46 12.22
N GLU A 105 -2.68 -7.25 11.15
CA GLU A 105 -1.54 -8.14 10.93
C GLU A 105 -0.21 -7.37 10.85
N LEU A 106 -0.22 -6.15 10.28
CA LEU A 106 0.98 -5.32 10.22
C LEU A 106 1.37 -4.72 11.57
N VAL A 107 0.38 -4.32 12.39
CA VAL A 107 0.63 -3.66 13.68
C VAL A 107 0.98 -4.66 14.79
N SER A 108 0.39 -5.87 14.74
CA SER A 108 0.57 -6.91 15.78
C SER A 108 1.81 -7.77 15.61
N SER A 109 2.45 -7.72 14.43
CA SER A 109 3.47 -8.67 14.06
C SER A 109 4.88 -8.26 14.47
N ASP A 110 5.58 -9.16 15.17
CA ASP A 110 7.05 -9.16 15.35
C ASP A 110 7.82 -9.15 14.02
N LEU A 111 7.17 -9.21 12.86
CA LEU A 111 7.79 -9.02 11.54
C LEU A 111 8.36 -7.61 11.36
N VAL A 112 7.86 -6.60 12.09
CA VAL A 112 8.51 -5.28 12.22
C VAL A 112 9.96 -5.46 12.71
N ARG A 113 10.18 -6.44 13.58
CA ARG A 113 11.48 -6.73 14.19
C ARG A 113 12.36 -7.63 13.31
N PHE A 114 11.76 -8.47 12.45
CA PHE A 114 12.49 -9.44 11.64
C PHE A 114 13.19 -8.82 10.42
N PHE A 115 12.67 -7.72 9.87
CA PHE A 115 13.24 -7.09 8.65
C PHE A 115 14.04 -5.81 8.91
N LEU A 116 14.00 -5.27 10.13
CA LEU A 116 14.87 -4.15 10.54
C LEU A 116 16.25 -4.62 11.04
N TYR A 117 16.51 -5.93 11.13
CA TYR A 117 17.69 -6.49 11.81
C TYR A 117 18.82 -6.94 10.89
N ASP A 118 18.66 -6.88 9.57
CA ASP A 118 19.72 -7.28 8.65
C ASP A 118 20.12 -6.10 7.77
N SER A 119 21.24 -5.48 8.13
CA SER A 119 21.84 -4.39 7.37
C SER A 119 22.45 -4.84 6.03
N ASP A 120 22.56 -6.15 5.78
CA ASP A 120 23.11 -6.72 4.55
C ASP A 120 22.04 -7.34 3.61
N SER A 121 20.82 -7.62 4.09
CA SER A 121 19.72 -7.97 3.20
C SER A 121 18.88 -6.75 2.83
N LYS A 122 18.42 -6.75 1.59
CA LYS A 122 17.62 -5.71 0.91
C LYS A 122 16.21 -5.57 1.52
N ALA A 123 16.11 -5.35 2.83
CA ALA A 123 14.89 -5.44 3.63
C ALA A 123 14.31 -4.07 4.01
N ASN A 124 14.39 -3.06 3.13
CA ASN A 124 13.73 -1.76 3.30
C ASN A 124 12.21 -1.79 3.00
N PHE A 125 11.55 -2.95 3.11
CA PHE A 125 10.24 -3.18 2.48
C PHE A 125 9.02 -2.73 3.30
N GLN A 126 9.11 -2.61 4.63
CA GLN A 126 7.90 -2.61 5.48
C GLN A 126 7.30 -1.25 5.88
N LEU A 127 8.07 -0.15 5.89
CA LEU A 127 7.48 1.19 6.07
C LEU A 127 6.58 1.57 4.87
N HIS A 128 6.82 0.94 3.73
CA HIS A 128 6.00 1.11 2.53
C HIS A 128 4.62 0.48 2.69
N ASP A 129 4.51 -0.64 3.41
CA ASP A 129 3.28 -1.42 3.53
C ASP A 129 2.23 -0.76 4.44
N ASN A 130 2.65 -0.17 5.57
CA ASN A 130 1.75 0.62 6.41
C ASN A 130 1.25 1.89 5.70
N ARG A 131 2.10 2.50 4.86
CA ARG A 131 1.73 3.67 4.07
C ARG A 131 0.64 3.34 3.06
N VAL A 132 0.72 2.20 2.37
CA VAL A 132 -0.29 1.82 1.37
C VAL A 132 -1.62 1.43 2.02
N HIS A 133 -1.62 0.79 3.20
CA HIS A 133 -2.86 0.53 3.95
C HIS A 133 -3.48 1.84 4.47
N GLY A 134 -2.67 2.76 4.99
CA GLY A 134 -3.16 4.08 5.43
C GLY A 134 -3.74 4.90 4.27
N TYR A 135 -3.14 4.80 3.09
CA TYR A 135 -3.67 5.39 1.86
C TYR A 135 -5.02 4.76 1.48
N ALA A 136 -5.13 3.43 1.47
CA ALA A 136 -6.38 2.73 1.18
C ALA A 136 -7.49 3.11 2.18
N ALA A 137 -7.20 3.14 3.49
CA ALA A 137 -8.13 3.58 4.53
C ALA A 137 -8.58 5.04 4.30
N THR A 138 -7.66 5.94 3.92
CA THR A 138 -8.00 7.32 3.59
C THR A 138 -8.93 7.40 2.38
N LYS A 139 -8.69 6.60 1.34
CA LYS A 139 -9.58 6.52 0.17
C LYS A 139 -10.96 5.99 0.52
N ALA A 140 -11.03 4.95 1.35
CA ALA A 140 -12.29 4.42 1.85
C ALA A 140 -13.05 5.46 2.68
N TYR A 141 -12.38 6.24 3.53
CA TYR A 141 -13.02 7.35 4.24
C TYR A 141 -13.57 8.42 3.28
N ILE A 142 -12.81 8.79 2.23
CA ILE A 142 -13.28 9.75 1.22
C ILE A 142 -14.52 9.21 0.48
N ALA A 143 -14.52 7.93 0.11
CA ALA A 143 -15.60 7.27 -0.62
C ALA A 143 -16.89 7.18 0.21
N TYR A 144 -16.77 6.77 1.48
CA TYR A 144 -17.93 6.33 2.28
C TYR A 144 -18.27 7.25 3.45
N ARG A 145 -17.39 8.18 3.82
CA ARG A 145 -17.54 9.08 4.99
C ARG A 145 -17.83 8.33 6.28
N ASP A 146 -17.20 7.17 6.43
CA ASP A 146 -17.35 6.29 7.58
C ASP A 146 -16.15 6.44 8.53
N ASP A 147 -16.42 6.88 9.76
CA ASP A 147 -15.39 7.17 10.76
C ASP A 147 -14.55 5.95 11.16
N HIS A 148 -15.03 4.73 10.86
CA HIS A 148 -14.22 3.53 11.03
C HIS A 148 -12.94 3.59 10.17
N PHE A 149 -13.07 3.99 8.91
CA PHE A 149 -11.92 4.14 8.01
C PHE A 149 -11.02 5.31 8.39
N LEU A 150 -11.59 6.41 8.89
CA LEU A 150 -10.81 7.55 9.41
C LEU A 150 -9.95 7.13 10.61
N THR A 151 -10.57 6.43 11.55
CA THR A 151 -9.89 5.92 12.75
C THR A 151 -8.71 5.04 12.36
N LEU A 152 -8.91 4.13 11.42
CA LEU A 152 -7.85 3.25 10.94
C LEU A 152 -6.73 4.00 10.20
N ALA A 153 -7.08 4.97 9.35
CA ALA A 153 -6.10 5.81 8.67
C ALA A 153 -5.23 6.59 9.67
N GLN A 154 -5.84 7.12 10.74
CA GLN A 154 -5.13 7.82 11.82
C GLN A 154 -4.20 6.88 12.59
N GLN A 155 -4.64 5.67 12.92
CA GLN A 155 -3.80 4.67 13.59
C GLN A 155 -2.56 4.32 12.75
N LEU A 156 -2.75 4.06 11.47
CA LEU A 156 -1.65 3.74 10.54
C LEU A 156 -0.71 4.93 10.33
N TRP A 157 -1.25 6.15 10.30
CA TRP A 157 -0.46 7.38 10.24
C TRP A 157 0.40 7.57 11.50
N GLU A 158 -0.19 7.46 12.69
CA GLU A 158 0.56 7.60 13.95
C GLU A 158 1.59 6.47 14.12
N PHE A 159 1.29 5.25 13.64
CA PHE A 159 2.27 4.18 13.57
C PHE A 159 3.49 4.58 12.73
N GLY A 160 3.27 5.07 11.51
CA GLY A 160 4.35 5.51 10.63
C GLY A 160 5.15 6.67 11.22
N LYS A 161 4.45 7.64 11.81
CA LYS A 161 5.04 8.81 12.47
C LYS A 161 5.95 8.46 13.63
N ALA A 162 5.69 7.36 14.35
CA ALA A 162 6.56 6.89 15.43
C ALA A 162 7.98 6.49 14.95
N TYR A 163 8.17 6.26 13.64
CA TYR A 163 9.47 5.97 13.02
C TYR A 163 10.11 7.19 12.33
N CYS A 164 9.42 8.33 12.30
CA CYS A 164 9.99 9.60 11.89
C CYS A 164 10.88 10.16 13.01
N ILE A 165 11.90 10.94 12.62
CA ILE A 165 12.80 11.60 13.56
C ILE A 165 12.10 12.86 14.08
N SER A 166 11.97 13.00 15.41
CA SER A 166 11.54 14.23 16.07
C SER A 166 12.72 15.14 16.45
N ASP A 167 12.43 16.37 16.88
CA ASP A 167 13.47 17.27 17.40
C ASP A 167 14.13 16.71 18.67
N GLU A 168 13.34 16.06 19.53
CA GLU A 168 13.85 15.38 20.72
C GLU A 168 14.76 14.20 20.35
N ASP A 169 14.42 13.43 19.30
CA ASP A 169 15.28 12.35 18.80
C ASP A 169 16.62 12.89 18.30
N ILE A 170 16.62 14.07 17.66
CA ILE A 170 17.83 14.74 17.18
C ILE A 170 18.73 15.15 18.35
N GLU A 171 18.16 15.76 19.40
CA GLU A 171 18.89 16.14 20.61
C GLU A 171 19.46 14.92 21.33
N ALA A 172 18.66 13.85 21.44
CA ALA A 172 19.06 12.57 22.03
C ALA A 172 20.02 11.77 21.14
N LYS A 173 20.19 12.17 19.86
CA LYS A 173 20.91 11.43 18.81
C LYS A 173 20.44 9.98 18.67
N GLN A 174 19.17 9.73 18.96
CA GLN A 174 18.57 8.40 18.95
C GLN A 174 17.06 8.53 18.79
N ASN A 175 16.47 7.67 17.96
CA ASN A 175 15.01 7.54 17.87
C ASN A 175 14.56 6.36 18.72
N ALA A 176 13.54 6.54 19.58
CA ALA A 176 13.10 5.51 20.52
C ALA A 176 12.62 4.20 19.86
N LYS A 177 12.26 4.24 18.57
CA LYS A 177 11.83 3.07 17.77
C LYS A 177 12.93 2.49 16.88
N LYS A 178 14.09 3.14 16.78
CA LYS A 178 15.23 2.67 15.99
C LYS A 178 16.41 2.34 16.90
N THR A 179 17.08 1.23 16.63
CA THR A 179 18.26 0.80 17.40
C THR A 179 19.55 1.52 16.96
N SER A 180 19.54 2.16 15.79
CA SER A 180 20.68 2.94 15.29
C SER A 180 20.74 4.33 15.91
N SER A 181 21.95 4.79 16.21
CA SER A 181 22.19 6.17 16.61
C SER A 181 22.11 7.10 15.40
N LEU A 182 21.53 8.28 15.60
CA LEU A 182 21.52 9.35 14.62
C LEU A 182 22.92 9.98 14.59
N ARG A 183 23.49 10.10 13.39
CA ARG A 183 24.76 10.80 13.17
C ARG A 183 24.48 12.17 12.59
N THR A 184 25.10 13.18 13.17
CA THR A 184 25.15 14.53 12.59
C THR A 184 26.33 14.57 11.62
N GLU A 185 26.06 14.92 10.35
CA GLU A 185 27.11 15.11 9.33
C GLU A 185 27.11 16.60 8.92
N CYS A 186 28.24 17.28 9.10
CA CYS A 186 28.40 18.71 8.82
C CYS A 186 29.06 18.99 7.44
N ASP A 187 29.42 17.95 6.68
CA ASP A 187 30.31 18.08 5.51
C ASP A 187 29.58 18.33 4.18
N GLY A 188 28.30 18.73 4.22
CA GLY A 188 27.55 19.18 3.05
C GLY A 188 27.26 18.12 1.97
N LYS A 189 27.62 16.84 2.19
CA LYS A 189 27.23 15.72 1.32
C LYS A 189 25.91 15.14 1.78
N SER A 190 24.86 15.42 1.00
CA SER A 190 23.49 15.00 1.32
C SER A 190 23.28 13.52 1.01
N LEU A 191 22.73 12.76 1.96
CA LEU A 191 21.98 11.52 1.67
C LEU A 191 20.55 11.88 1.30
N VAL A 192 19.98 11.19 0.31
CA VAL A 192 18.57 11.34 -0.08
C VAL A 192 17.70 10.79 1.06
N GLY A 193 16.99 11.67 1.76
CA GLY A 193 15.97 11.30 2.77
C GLY A 193 16.32 11.49 4.24
N GLY A 194 17.42 12.16 4.59
CA GLY A 194 17.78 12.49 5.99
C GLY A 194 17.36 13.90 6.44
N VAL A 195 17.21 14.10 7.75
CA VAL A 195 17.05 15.42 8.39
C VAL A 195 18.44 15.96 8.75
N PHE A 196 18.75 17.21 8.38
CA PHE A 196 20.03 17.87 8.71
C PHE A 196 19.83 18.93 9.79
N LEU A 197 20.75 18.94 10.76
CA LEU A 197 20.98 20.11 11.60
C LEU A 197 21.90 21.08 10.85
N ALA A 198 21.59 22.38 10.91
CA ALA A 198 22.52 23.41 10.48
C ALA A 198 23.68 23.47 11.49
N CYS A 199 24.89 23.15 11.05
CA CYS A 199 26.08 23.36 11.89
C CYS A 199 26.35 24.88 11.92
N SER A 200 26.44 25.44 13.13
CA SER A 200 26.89 26.83 13.29
C SER A 200 28.33 26.96 12.80
N PRO A 201 28.73 28.10 12.20
CA PRO A 201 30.08 28.32 11.70
C PRO A 201 31.14 28.24 12.80
#